data_AF-Q074Z5-F1
#
_entry.id   AF-Q074Z5-F1
#
_cell.length_a   1.000
_cell.length_b   1.000
_cell.length_c   1.000
_cell.angle_alpha   90.00
_cell.angle_beta   90.00
_cell.angle_gamma   90.00
#
_symmetry.space_group_name_H-M   'P 1'
#
loop_
_entity.id
_entity.type
_entity.pdbx_description
1 polymer ?
#
loop_
_entity_poly.entity_id
_entity_poly.type
_entity_poly.pdbx_seq_one_letter_code
_entity_poly.pdbx_strand_id
1 'polypeptide(L)'
;TCAFTKNWLVIAVIVMCLCTEYYCQCTGGTDCTSCTAGCTGCGNCANALTCTDSGNCANALTCTRSTDCNKAMTCTNSKDCFEAPTCTDSTNCYKATTACTRSTGCPGH
;
A
#
# COMPACT_ATOMS: atom_id res chain seq x y z
N THR A 1 24.90 20.57 -2.05
CA THR A 1 25.42 20.65 -0.67
C THR A 1 24.78 21.83 0.01
N CYS A 2 23.91 21.60 1.00
CA CYS A 2 23.31 22.68 1.79
C CYS A 2 23.81 22.53 3.22
N ALA A 3 24.64 23.47 3.67
CA ALA A 3 25.19 23.49 5.02
C ALA A 3 24.15 24.06 5.99
N PHE A 4 23.80 23.29 7.02
CA PHE A 4 22.87 23.71 8.07
C PHE A 4 23.62 23.97 9.38
N THR A 5 23.34 25.11 10.02
CA THR A 5 23.87 25.48 11.33
C THR A 5 23.22 24.67 12.46
N LYS A 6 23.95 24.46 13.55
CA LYS A 6 23.77 23.40 14.55
C LYS A 6 22.38 23.36 15.24
N ASN A 7 21.70 24.49 15.40
CA ASN A 7 20.33 24.55 15.95
C ASN A 7 19.24 24.22 14.91
N TRP A 8 19.47 24.56 13.64
CA TRP A 8 18.56 24.22 12.55
C TRP A 8 18.64 22.73 12.22
N LEU A 9 19.79 22.10 12.46
CA LEU A 9 19.99 20.65 12.33
C LEU A 9 19.06 19.85 13.25
N VAL A 10 18.82 20.31 14.49
CA VAL A 10 17.92 19.61 15.43
C VAL A 10 16.46 19.72 14.99
N ILE A 11 16.01 20.91 14.59
CA ILE A 11 14.64 21.13 14.10
C ILE A 11 14.43 20.40 12.76
N ALA A 12 15.41 20.44 11.85
CA ALA A 12 15.36 19.72 10.58
C ALA A 12 15.38 18.20 10.78
N VAL A 13 16.14 17.68 11.75
CA VAL A 13 16.14 16.25 12.11
C VAL A 13 14.79 15.85 12.70
N ILE A 14 14.19 16.63 13.59
CA ILE A 14 12.88 16.33 14.17
C ILE A 14 11.78 16.39 13.10
N VAL A 15 11.77 17.42 12.24
CA VAL A 15 10.80 17.55 11.14
C VAL A 15 11.01 16.47 10.08
N MET A 16 12.25 16.13 9.73
CA MET A 16 12.52 14.99 8.84
C MET A 16 12.10 13.67 9.49
N CYS A 17 12.34 13.46 10.80
CA CYS A 17 11.91 12.27 11.53
C CYS A 17 10.38 12.12 11.54
N LEU A 18 9.66 13.23 11.75
CA LEU A 18 8.19 13.27 11.71
C LEU A 18 7.63 13.11 10.28
N CYS A 19 8.30 13.67 9.26
CA CYS A 19 7.93 13.44 7.86
C CYS A 19 8.24 12.00 7.41
N THR A 20 9.32 11.38 7.92
CA THR A 20 9.65 9.98 7.65
C THR A 20 8.71 9.02 8.35
N GLU A 21 8.19 9.33 9.54
CA GLU A 21 7.23 8.45 10.22
C GLU A 21 5.86 8.42 9.52
N TYR A 22 5.45 9.50 8.85
CA TYR A 22 4.09 9.62 8.28
C TYR A 22 4.00 9.37 6.76
N TYR A 23 5.08 9.56 6.00
CA TYR A 23 5.07 9.49 4.53
C TYR A 23 6.25 8.72 3.93
N CYS A 24 6.66 7.60 4.53
CA CYS A 24 7.61 6.70 3.86
C CYS A 24 6.97 6.07 2.61
N GLN A 25 7.24 6.68 1.46
CA GLN A 25 7.01 6.08 0.15
C GLN A 25 8.27 5.32 -0.27
N CYS A 26 8.09 4.07 -0.69
CA CYS A 26 9.18 3.20 -1.12
C CYS A 26 8.98 2.73 -2.54
N THR A 27 10.09 2.62 -3.25
CA THR A 27 10.13 2.28 -4.67
C THR A 27 11.22 1.26 -4.93
N GLY A 28 10.84 0.09 -5.46
CA GLY A 28 11.79 -0.96 -5.82
C GLY A 28 12.33 -1.75 -4.62
N GLY A 29 12.77 -2.97 -4.90
CA GLY A 29 13.42 -3.85 -3.92
C GLY A 29 12.62 -5.10 -3.57
N THR A 30 13.21 -5.97 -2.76
CA THR A 30 12.56 -7.20 -2.31
C THR A 30 11.80 -7.02 -1.00
N ASP A 31 12.28 -6.13 -0.12
CA ASP A 31 11.69 -5.90 1.19
C ASP A 31 11.55 -4.40 1.49
N CYS A 32 10.30 -3.98 1.62
CA CYS A 32 9.84 -2.63 1.91
C CYS A 32 8.95 -2.63 3.16
N THR A 33 9.21 -3.53 4.10
CA THR A 33 8.44 -3.64 5.35
C THR A 33 8.49 -2.34 6.18
N SER A 34 9.53 -1.52 6.04
CA SER A 34 9.62 -0.21 6.72
C SER A 34 8.66 0.85 6.15
N CYS A 35 7.99 0.57 5.03
CA CYS A 35 7.24 1.55 4.27
C CYS A 35 5.78 1.54 4.72
N THR A 36 5.30 2.69 5.18
CA THR A 36 3.99 2.82 5.84
C THR A 36 2.97 3.56 4.97
N ALA A 37 3.39 4.50 4.13
CA ALA A 37 2.45 5.29 3.33
C ALA A 37 2.20 4.66 1.95
N GLY A 38 3.27 4.45 1.19
CA GLY A 38 3.17 3.97 -0.19
C GLY A 38 4.29 3.00 -0.52
N CYS A 39 3.96 1.96 -1.27
CA CYS A 39 4.91 0.97 -1.75
C CYS A 39 4.70 0.75 -3.24
N THR A 40 5.76 0.92 -4.02
CA THR A 40 5.72 0.78 -5.48
C THR A 40 6.81 -0.17 -5.95
N GLY A 41 6.46 -1.19 -6.72
CA GLY A 41 7.45 -2.07 -7.35
C GLY A 41 8.28 -2.90 -6.36
N CYS A 42 7.71 -3.29 -5.21
CA CYS A 42 8.47 -3.99 -4.17
C CYS A 42 7.85 -5.34 -3.79
N GLY A 43 8.69 -6.32 -3.45
CA GLY A 43 8.26 -7.69 -3.16
C GLY A 43 7.49 -7.85 -1.85
N ASN A 44 7.79 -7.04 -0.84
CA ASN A 44 7.17 -7.14 0.48
C ASN A 44 6.82 -5.76 1.05
N CYS A 45 5.53 -5.44 1.08
CA CYS A 45 4.99 -4.15 1.52
C CYS A 45 4.00 -4.29 2.68
N ALA A 46 4.32 -5.15 3.65
CA ALA A 46 3.40 -5.57 4.70
C ALA A 46 2.73 -4.41 5.46
N ASN A 47 3.40 -3.26 5.61
CA ASN A 47 2.92 -2.13 6.40
C ASN A 47 2.40 -0.93 5.58
N ALA A 48 2.45 -1.00 4.25
CA ALA A 48 2.10 0.14 3.41
C ALA A 48 0.59 0.32 3.31
N LEU A 49 0.10 1.55 3.41
CA LEU A 49 -1.31 1.89 3.22
C LEU A 49 -1.74 1.85 1.74
N THR A 50 -0.82 2.12 0.82
CA THR A 50 -1.07 2.02 -0.62
C THR A 50 -0.01 1.17 -1.29
N CYS A 51 -0.44 0.22 -2.12
CA CYS A 51 0.43 -0.63 -2.91
C CYS A 51 0.18 -0.45 -4.41
N THR A 52 1.26 -0.31 -5.17
CA THR A 52 1.27 -0.32 -6.63
C THR A 52 2.34 -1.29 -7.10
N ASP A 53 2.01 -2.23 -7.99
CA ASP A 53 3.00 -3.20 -8.53
C ASP A 53 3.81 -3.92 -7.46
N SER A 54 3.17 -4.30 -6.35
CA SER A 54 3.88 -4.79 -5.17
C SER A 54 3.28 -6.08 -4.62
N GLY A 55 4.09 -6.80 -3.83
CA GLY A 55 3.69 -8.03 -3.15
C GLY A 55 3.55 -7.86 -1.64
N ASN A 56 2.90 -8.83 -0.99
CA ASN A 56 2.65 -8.87 0.45
C ASN A 56 2.00 -7.58 0.99
N CYS A 57 0.94 -7.09 0.35
CA CYS A 57 0.28 -5.83 0.70
C CYS A 57 -0.80 -6.00 1.78
N ALA A 58 -0.48 -6.76 2.83
CA ALA A 58 -1.45 -7.27 3.80
C ALA A 58 -2.26 -6.18 4.53
N ASN A 59 -1.67 -4.99 4.77
CA ASN A 59 -2.32 -3.87 5.45
C ASN A 59 -2.67 -2.69 4.52
N ALA A 60 -2.50 -2.85 3.21
CA ALA A 60 -2.86 -1.79 2.28
C ALA A 60 -4.38 -1.56 2.28
N LEU A 61 -4.78 -0.29 2.27
CA LEU A 61 -6.16 0.14 2.04
C LEU A 61 -6.48 0.22 0.55
N THR A 62 -5.47 0.52 -0.27
CA THR A 62 -5.60 0.58 -1.73
C THR A 62 -4.54 -0.28 -2.39
N CYS A 63 -4.98 -1.19 -3.25
CA CYS A 63 -4.12 -2.03 -4.04
C CYS A 63 -4.34 -1.81 -5.55
N THR A 64 -3.25 -1.56 -6.26
CA THR A 64 -3.23 -1.52 -7.72
C THR A 64 -2.16 -2.47 -8.24
N ARG A 65 -2.54 -3.43 -9.09
CA ARG A 65 -1.61 -4.41 -9.67
C ARG A 65 -0.74 -5.12 -8.62
N SER A 66 -1.34 -5.48 -7.49
CA SER A 66 -0.61 -5.98 -6.31
C SER A 66 -1.20 -7.30 -5.80
N THR A 67 -0.47 -8.01 -4.92
CA THR A 67 -0.91 -9.28 -4.31
C THR A 67 -1.01 -9.22 -2.80
N ASP A 68 -1.70 -10.20 -2.21
CA ASP A 68 -1.91 -10.32 -0.75
C ASP A 68 -2.63 -9.09 -0.15
N CYS A 69 -3.59 -8.54 -0.89
CA CYS A 69 -4.32 -7.32 -0.56
C CYS A 69 -5.46 -7.55 0.45
N ASN A 70 -5.16 -8.29 1.51
CA ASN A 70 -6.14 -8.90 2.41
C ASN A 70 -7.12 -7.89 3.01
N LYS A 71 -6.62 -6.69 3.37
CA LYS A 71 -7.39 -5.62 4.03
C LYS A 71 -7.71 -4.44 3.12
N ALA A 72 -7.46 -4.57 1.82
CA ALA A 72 -7.71 -3.48 0.89
C ALA A 72 -9.19 -3.15 0.85
N MET A 73 -9.51 -1.86 0.88
CA MET A 73 -10.86 -1.34 0.65
C MET A 73 -11.14 -1.19 -0.85
N THR A 74 -10.08 -0.97 -1.63
CA THR A 74 -10.15 -0.86 -3.09
C THR A 74 -9.08 -1.73 -3.74
N CYS A 75 -9.51 -2.60 -4.63
CA CYS A 75 -8.62 -3.42 -5.44
C CYS A 75 -8.82 -3.18 -6.94
N THR A 76 -7.71 -2.89 -7.62
CA THR A 76 -7.66 -2.77 -9.08
C THR A 76 -6.59 -3.70 -9.63
N ASN A 77 -6.97 -4.64 -10.50
CA ASN A 77 -6.09 -5.65 -11.08
C ASN A 77 -5.22 -6.37 -10.02
N SER A 78 -5.79 -6.69 -8.86
CA SER A 78 -5.06 -7.18 -7.69
C SER A 78 -5.57 -8.55 -7.24
N LYS A 79 -4.83 -9.22 -6.36
CA LYS A 79 -5.15 -10.55 -5.85
C LYS A 79 -5.37 -10.52 -4.34
N ASP A 80 -6.15 -11.49 -3.84
CA ASP A 80 -6.41 -11.69 -2.40
C ASP A 80 -7.12 -10.52 -1.72
N CYS A 81 -8.12 -9.98 -2.42
CA CYS A 81 -8.88 -8.79 -2.01
C CYS A 81 -10.07 -9.13 -1.08
N PHE A 82 -9.81 -9.90 -0.04
CA PHE A 82 -10.85 -10.54 0.77
C PHE A 82 -11.83 -9.55 1.40
N GLU A 83 -11.32 -8.40 1.86
CA GLU A 83 -12.11 -7.38 2.56
C GLU A 83 -12.60 -6.23 1.67
N ALA A 84 -12.28 -6.24 0.37
CA ALA A 84 -12.55 -5.10 -0.50
C ALA A 84 -14.04 -4.98 -0.85
N PRO A 85 -14.74 -3.88 -0.48
CA PRO A 85 -16.08 -3.59 -0.99
C PRO A 85 -16.09 -3.24 -2.49
N THR A 86 -14.95 -2.80 -3.03
CA THR A 86 -14.80 -2.44 -4.45
C THR A 86 -13.66 -3.21 -5.09
N CYS A 87 -14.00 -4.01 -6.11
CA CYS A 87 -13.06 -4.77 -6.91
C CYS A 87 -13.26 -4.52 -8.40
N THR A 88 -12.14 -4.23 -9.08
CA THR A 88 -12.06 -4.18 -10.55
C THR A 88 -10.92 -5.07 -11.02
N ASP A 89 -11.18 -5.98 -11.96
CA ASP A 89 -10.18 -6.90 -12.52
C ASP A 89 -9.40 -7.73 -11.48
N SER A 90 -10.01 -7.99 -10.32
CA SER A 90 -9.33 -8.54 -9.15
C SER A 90 -9.87 -9.93 -8.79
N THR A 91 -9.20 -10.63 -7.88
CA THR A 91 -9.63 -11.98 -7.45
C THR A 91 -9.80 -12.06 -5.94
N ASN A 92 -10.60 -13.04 -5.51
CA ASN A 92 -10.91 -13.32 -4.11
C ASN A 92 -11.62 -12.16 -3.41
N CYS A 93 -12.57 -11.53 -4.11
CA CYS A 93 -13.30 -10.34 -3.69
C CYS A 93 -14.54 -10.66 -2.82
N TYR A 94 -14.36 -11.45 -1.76
CA TYR A 94 -15.46 -12.06 -1.00
C TYR A 94 -16.43 -11.06 -0.35
N LYS A 95 -15.97 -9.84 -0.12
CA LYS A 95 -16.79 -8.76 0.47
C LYS A 95 -17.11 -7.61 -0.49
N ALA A 96 -16.96 -7.82 -1.80
CA ALA A 96 -17.26 -6.82 -2.81
C ALA A 96 -18.77 -6.56 -2.97
N THR A 97 -19.33 -5.79 -2.04
CA THR A 97 -20.75 -5.43 -1.99
C THR A 97 -21.08 -4.12 -2.69
N THR A 98 -20.08 -3.26 -2.91
CA THR A 98 -20.29 -1.95 -3.58
C THR A 98 -20.09 -2.06 -5.09
N ALA A 99 -19.01 -2.71 -5.52
CA ALA A 99 -18.75 -2.95 -6.93
C ALA A 99 -17.86 -4.18 -7.14
N CYS A 100 -18.25 -5.03 -8.07
CA CYS A 100 -17.46 -6.15 -8.54
C CYS A 100 -17.49 -6.18 -10.07
N THR A 101 -16.44 -5.65 -10.69
CA THR A 101 -16.33 -5.57 -12.15
C THR A 101 -15.23 -6.48 -12.63
N ARG A 102 -15.55 -7.42 -13.55
CA ARG A 102 -14.58 -8.36 -14.14
C ARG A 102 -13.68 -9.04 -13.09
N SER A 103 -14.24 -9.30 -11.92
CA SER A 103 -13.52 -9.83 -10.75
C SER A 103 -14.10 -11.17 -10.33
N THR A 104 -13.34 -11.97 -9.59
CA THR A 104 -13.78 -13.29 -9.12
C THR A 104 -13.93 -13.35 -7.60
N GLY A 105 -14.76 -14.29 -7.13
CA GLY A 105 -15.03 -14.48 -5.71
C GLY A 105 -15.96 -13.43 -5.11
N CYS A 106 -16.75 -12.74 -5.92
CA CYS A 106 -17.68 -11.72 -5.42
C CYS A 106 -18.92 -12.36 -4.82
N PRO A 107 -19.50 -11.77 -3.75
CA PRO A 107 -20.72 -12.30 -3.16
C PRO A 107 -21.87 -12.20 -4.16
N GLY A 108 -22.60 -13.30 -4.34
CA GLY A 108 -23.76 -13.37 -5.23
C GLY A 108 -23.45 -13.67 -6.71
N HIS A 109 -22.20 -13.99 -7.05
CA HIS A 109 -21.78 -14.45 -8.37
C HIS A 109 -21.06 -15.80 -8.32
#